data_AF-A0A7S0I3P0-F1
#
_entry.id   AF-A0A7S0I3P0-F1
#
_cell.length_a   1.000
_cell.length_b   1.000
_cell.length_c   1.000
_cell.angle_alpha   90.00
_cell.angle_beta   90.00
_cell.angle_gamma   90.00
#
_symmetry.space_group_name_H-M   'P 1'
#
loop_
_entity.id
_entity.type
_entity.pdbx_description
1 polymer ?
#
loop_
_entity_poly.entity_id
_entity_poly.type
_entity_poly.pdbx_seq_one_letter_code
_entity_poly.pdbx_strand_id
1 'polypeptide(L)'
;FKAASRSRADVFAKVQAFAATAECAALGEYETHFVDALVADFKRGGLALSDEDRAKLQLLLDADAAACAAFGKNLSDDATTLLFKPEQLEGLPPSFVAERTGDDGMVKLTLKYPDLIPVMGQCEVEATRRTLTEAREAAYGNNLELVATGIGLRKQTAALLGYGSWAHKTIETRMAGTPEAVMTFMGKVSNLAKAGAAMSLSA
;
A
#
# COMPACT_ATOMS: atom_id res chain seq x y z
N PHE A 1 9.02 2.34 -21.99
CA PHE A 1 9.59 3.63 -21.56
C PHE A 1 10.18 3.46 -20.15
N LYS A 2 11.51 3.58 -19.98
CA LYS A 2 12.20 3.41 -18.68
C LYS A 2 11.89 4.60 -17.74
N ALA A 3 11.90 4.41 -16.42
CA ALA A 3 11.64 5.48 -15.44
C ALA A 3 12.50 6.75 -15.67
N ALA A 4 13.77 6.59 -16.07
CA ALA A 4 14.69 7.69 -16.39
C ALA A 4 14.26 8.56 -17.60
N SER A 5 13.39 8.06 -18.47
CA SER A 5 12.86 8.85 -19.60
C SER A 5 11.77 9.84 -19.17
N ARG A 6 11.12 9.61 -18.02
CA ARG A 6 10.01 10.44 -17.51
C ARG A 6 10.47 11.63 -16.66
N SER A 7 11.77 11.73 -16.36
CA SER A 7 12.38 12.86 -15.64
C SER A 7 13.17 13.83 -16.54
N ARG A 8 13.13 13.63 -17.86
CA ARG A 8 13.88 14.43 -18.84
C ARG A 8 13.18 15.77 -19.11
N ALA A 9 13.68 16.82 -18.46
CA ALA A 9 13.16 18.19 -18.62
C ALA A 9 13.26 18.70 -20.07
N ASP A 10 14.31 18.33 -20.79
CA ASP A 10 14.50 18.67 -22.21
C ASP A 10 13.44 18.03 -23.11
N VAL A 11 13.03 16.78 -22.81
CA VAL A 11 11.95 16.10 -23.53
C VAL A 11 10.61 16.74 -23.20
N PHE A 12 10.36 17.02 -21.91
CA PHE A 12 9.14 17.71 -21.49
C PHE A 12 8.96 19.06 -22.17
N ALA A 13 10.01 19.88 -22.23
CA ALA A 13 9.95 21.18 -22.90
C ALA A 13 9.55 21.06 -24.38
N LYS A 14 10.08 20.06 -25.10
CA LYS A 14 9.71 19.81 -26.50
C LYS A 14 8.26 19.33 -26.65
N VAL A 15 7.82 18.41 -25.80
CA VAL A 15 6.45 17.90 -25.82
C VAL A 15 5.45 19.02 -25.47
N GLN A 16 5.76 19.83 -24.48
CA GLN A 16 4.93 20.97 -24.09
C GLN A 16 4.87 22.04 -25.17
N ALA A 17 5.99 22.33 -25.83
CA ALA A 17 6.02 23.25 -26.97
C ALA A 17 5.17 22.72 -28.13
N PHE A 18 5.29 21.42 -28.46
CA PHE A 18 4.47 20.78 -29.49
C PHE A 18 2.97 20.82 -29.15
N ALA A 19 2.60 20.55 -27.90
CA ALA A 19 1.21 20.58 -27.45
C ALA A 19 0.53 21.95 -27.62
N ALA A 20 1.32 23.03 -27.77
CA ALA A 20 0.81 24.39 -27.99
C ALA A 20 0.72 24.80 -29.47
N THR A 21 1.11 23.94 -30.42
CA THR A 21 1.13 24.29 -31.85
C THR A 21 -0.18 23.96 -32.57
N ALA A 22 -0.39 24.61 -33.72
CA ALA A 22 -1.53 24.33 -34.59
C ALA A 22 -1.49 22.91 -35.18
N GLU A 23 -0.30 22.35 -35.39
CA GLU A 23 -0.13 20.97 -35.84
C GLU A 23 -0.67 19.97 -34.80
N CYS A 24 -0.43 20.20 -33.51
CA CYS A 24 -1.00 19.36 -32.46
C CYS A 24 -2.53 19.49 -32.39
N ALA A 25 -3.07 20.69 -32.62
CA ALA A 25 -4.52 20.91 -32.66
C ALA A 25 -5.22 20.24 -33.86
N ALA A 26 -4.47 19.86 -34.89
CA ALA A 26 -4.98 19.17 -36.08
C ALA A 26 -4.87 17.64 -36.00
N LEU A 27 -4.40 17.09 -34.87
CA LEU A 27 -4.24 15.64 -34.67
C LEU A 27 -5.59 14.92 -34.55
N GLY A 28 -5.56 13.61 -34.81
CA GLY A 28 -6.67 12.71 -34.52
C GLY A 28 -6.91 12.55 -33.01
N GLU A 29 -8.04 11.93 -32.64
CA GLU A 29 -8.44 11.73 -31.24
C GLU A 29 -7.38 10.95 -30.45
N TYR A 30 -6.84 9.89 -31.03
CA TYR A 30 -5.85 9.03 -30.38
C TYR A 30 -4.53 9.76 -30.14
N GLU A 31 -4.01 10.47 -31.14
CA GLU A 31 -2.75 11.20 -31.04
C GLU A 31 -2.86 12.38 -30.07
N THR A 32 -4.01 13.08 -30.07
CA THR A 32 -4.30 14.14 -29.09
C THR A 32 -4.28 13.58 -27.67
N HIS A 33 -5.00 12.46 -27.44
CA HIS A 33 -5.01 11.81 -26.14
C HIS A 33 -3.60 11.37 -25.69
N PHE A 34 -2.78 10.86 -26.62
CA PHE A 34 -1.41 10.47 -26.32
C PHE A 34 -0.56 11.67 -25.86
N VAL A 35 -0.65 12.81 -26.56
CA VAL A 35 0.08 14.02 -26.19
C VAL A 35 -0.38 14.55 -24.82
N ASP A 36 -1.69 14.60 -24.59
CA ASP A 36 -2.26 15.05 -23.32
C ASP A 36 -1.83 14.17 -22.15
N ALA A 37 -1.90 12.85 -22.33
CA ALA A 37 -1.45 11.88 -21.33
C ALA A 37 0.05 12.02 -21.04
N LEU A 38 0.87 12.27 -22.06
CA LEU A 38 2.30 12.46 -21.90
C LEU A 38 2.63 13.76 -21.15
N VAL A 39 1.96 14.87 -21.47
CA VAL A 39 2.10 16.14 -20.75
C VAL A 39 1.66 15.98 -19.29
N ALA A 40 0.53 15.32 -19.04
CA ALA A 40 0.03 15.04 -17.70
C ALA A 40 1.02 14.20 -16.88
N ASP A 41 1.58 13.13 -17.46
CA ASP A 41 2.59 12.29 -16.82
C ASP A 41 3.84 13.08 -16.40
N PHE A 42 4.32 14.00 -17.24
CA PHE A 42 5.46 14.86 -16.90
C PHE A 42 5.13 15.86 -15.79
N LYS A 43 3.94 16.48 -15.83
CA LYS A 43 3.46 17.40 -14.79
C LYS A 43 3.33 16.70 -13.44
N ARG A 44 2.78 15.48 -13.43
CA ARG A 44 2.70 14.60 -12.25
C ARG A 44 4.07 14.24 -11.67
N GLY A 45 5.08 14.14 -12.53
CA GLY A 45 6.48 13.97 -12.16
C GLY A 45 7.15 15.25 -11.65
N GLY A 46 6.43 16.39 -11.64
CA GLY A 46 6.93 17.68 -11.17
C GLY A 46 7.71 18.48 -12.20
N LEU A 47 7.75 18.09 -13.47
CA LEU A 47 8.54 18.83 -14.47
C LEU A 47 7.98 20.21 -14.84
N ALA A 48 6.75 20.52 -14.43
CA ALA A 48 6.18 21.87 -14.52
C ALA A 48 6.50 22.77 -13.32
N LEU A 49 7.17 22.24 -12.29
CA LEU A 49 7.60 23.01 -11.13
C LEU A 49 8.91 23.75 -11.41
N SER A 50 9.19 24.76 -10.57
CA SER A 50 10.50 25.42 -10.52
C SER A 50 11.61 24.43 -10.16
N ASP A 51 12.87 24.73 -10.50
CA ASP A 51 14.02 23.89 -10.15
C ASP A 51 14.12 23.65 -8.64
N GLU A 52 13.83 24.68 -7.84
CA GLU A 52 13.81 24.62 -6.39
C GLU A 52 12.72 23.66 -5.89
N ASP A 53 11.51 23.77 -6.42
CA ASP A 53 10.39 22.91 -6.02
C ASP A 53 10.55 21.48 -6.53
N ARG A 54 11.23 21.27 -7.67
CA ARG A 54 11.62 19.93 -8.12
C ARG A 54 12.62 19.28 -7.16
N ALA A 55 13.58 20.04 -6.64
CA ALA A 55 14.51 19.53 -5.64
C ALA A 55 13.77 19.17 -4.34
N LYS A 56 12.84 20.01 -3.88
CA LYS A 56 11.96 19.71 -2.73
C LYS A 56 11.12 18.45 -2.97
N LEU A 57 10.53 18.32 -4.15
CA LEU A 57 9.73 17.14 -4.53
C LEU A 57 10.57 15.87 -4.44
N GLN A 58 11.79 15.89 -4.98
CA GLN A 58 12.69 14.74 -4.94
C GLN A 58 13.00 14.33 -3.49
N LEU A 59 13.33 15.29 -2.61
CA LEU A 59 13.58 15.02 -1.19
C LEU A 59 12.36 14.40 -0.50
N LEU A 60 11.16 14.88 -0.77
CA LEU A 60 9.92 14.34 -0.22
C LEU A 60 9.66 12.89 -0.69
N LEU A 61 9.88 12.62 -1.98
CA LEU A 61 9.70 11.28 -2.56
C LEU A 61 10.72 10.29 -2.01
N ASP A 62 11.98 10.69 -1.88
CA ASP A 62 13.05 9.85 -1.33
C ASP A 62 12.80 9.53 0.14
N ALA A 63 12.33 10.52 0.93
CA ALA A 63 11.93 10.30 2.31
C ALA A 63 10.73 9.35 2.43
N ASP A 64 9.71 9.47 1.57
CA ASP A 64 8.55 8.56 1.58
C ASP A 64 8.97 7.14 1.21
N ALA A 65 9.85 6.99 0.22
CA ALA A 65 10.41 5.70 -0.18
C ALA A 65 11.23 5.06 0.95
N ALA A 66 12.06 5.85 1.64
CA ALA A 66 12.82 5.38 2.80
C ALA A 66 11.91 4.94 3.95
N ALA A 67 10.85 5.69 4.25
CA ALA A 67 9.86 5.33 5.26
C ALA A 67 9.12 4.02 4.89
N CYS A 68 8.76 3.84 3.61
CA CYS A 68 8.15 2.59 3.13
C CYS A 68 9.09 1.39 3.23
N ALA A 69 10.36 1.56 2.88
CA ALA A 69 11.37 0.52 2.99
C ALA A 69 11.59 0.11 4.45
N ALA A 70 11.70 1.08 5.36
CA ALA A 70 11.80 0.84 6.80
C ALA A 70 10.56 0.12 7.35
N PHE A 71 9.36 0.53 6.92
CA PHE A 71 8.11 -0.11 7.33
C PHE A 71 8.07 -1.59 6.94
N GLY A 72 8.40 -1.90 5.68
CA GLY A 72 8.44 -3.26 5.17
C GLY A 72 9.52 -4.12 5.84
N LYS A 73 10.69 -3.52 6.12
CA LYS A 73 11.77 -4.18 6.84
C LYS A 73 11.36 -4.56 8.26
N ASN A 74 10.75 -3.65 9.02
CA ASN A 74 10.30 -3.90 10.39
C ASN A 74 9.32 -5.09 10.48
N LEU A 75 8.41 -5.24 9.51
CA LEU A 75 7.49 -6.39 9.46
C LEU A 75 8.18 -7.69 9.02
N SER A 76 9.16 -7.58 8.13
CA SER A 76 9.90 -8.74 7.63
C SER A 76 10.81 -9.31 8.72
N ASP A 77 11.53 -8.44 9.42
CA ASP A 77 12.50 -8.77 10.47
C ASP A 77 11.84 -9.16 11.80
N ASP A 78 10.52 -9.01 11.94
CA ASP A 78 9.78 -9.47 13.11
C ASP A 78 10.00 -10.98 13.32
N ALA A 79 10.66 -11.30 14.43
CA ALA A 79 11.00 -12.66 14.87
C ALA A 79 10.22 -13.05 16.14
N THR A 80 9.10 -12.38 16.40
CA THR A 80 8.25 -12.66 17.55
C THR A 80 7.81 -14.12 17.51
N THR A 81 8.06 -14.82 18.63
CA THR A 81 7.72 -16.23 18.79
C THR A 81 6.97 -16.42 20.09
N LEU A 82 5.98 -17.31 20.05
CA LEU A 82 5.17 -17.69 21.20
C LEU A 82 5.34 -19.18 21.45
N LEU A 83 5.38 -19.54 22.72
CA LEU A 83 5.52 -20.92 23.17
C LEU A 83 4.18 -21.40 23.71
N PHE A 84 3.75 -22.56 23.22
CA PHE A 84 2.52 -23.21 23.65
C PHE A 84 2.83 -24.65 24.06
N LYS A 85 2.07 -25.18 25.00
CA LYS A 85 2.06 -26.62 25.24
C LYS A 85 1.26 -27.32 24.14
N PRO A 86 1.56 -28.59 23.80
CA PRO A 86 0.82 -29.33 22.78
C PRO A 86 -0.69 -29.36 23.02
N GLU A 87 -1.15 -29.41 24.27
CA GLU A 87 -2.58 -29.44 24.62
C GLU A 87 -3.28 -28.11 24.29
N GLN A 88 -2.54 -27.01 24.20
CA GLN A 88 -3.07 -25.70 23.81
C GLN A 88 -3.28 -25.57 22.29
N LEU A 89 -2.93 -26.60 21.52
CA LEU A 89 -2.97 -26.63 20.06
C LEU A 89 -3.94 -27.70 19.51
N GLU A 90 -4.94 -28.07 20.32
CA GLU A 90 -6.02 -28.99 19.92
C GLU A 90 -6.68 -28.52 18.60
N GLY A 91 -7.04 -29.48 17.75
CA GLY A 91 -7.56 -29.28 16.40
C GLY A 91 -6.51 -29.22 15.27
N LEU A 92 -5.23 -28.96 15.60
CA LEU A 92 -4.17 -28.93 14.60
C LEU A 92 -3.65 -30.33 14.22
N PRO A 93 -3.19 -30.53 12.97
CA PRO A 93 -2.57 -31.78 12.56
C PRO A 93 -1.38 -32.16 13.46
N PRO A 94 -1.27 -33.42 13.92
CA PRO A 94 -0.16 -33.84 14.77
C PRO A 94 1.23 -33.59 14.14
N SER A 95 1.32 -33.69 12.82
CA SER A 95 2.55 -33.37 12.07
C SER A 95 2.95 -31.89 12.19
N PHE A 96 1.98 -30.98 12.17
CA PHE A 96 2.21 -29.54 12.32
C PHE A 96 2.79 -29.24 13.70
N VAL A 97 2.21 -29.83 14.74
CA VAL A 97 2.65 -29.69 16.14
C VAL A 97 4.05 -30.28 16.30
N ALA A 98 4.28 -31.52 15.85
CA ALA A 98 5.56 -32.21 15.98
C ALA A 98 6.73 -31.49 15.30
N GLU A 99 6.52 -30.89 14.13
CA GLU A 99 7.55 -30.11 13.40
C GLU A 99 8.03 -28.87 14.19
N ARG A 100 7.19 -28.37 15.10
CA ARG A 100 7.40 -27.12 15.84
C ARG A 100 7.71 -27.33 17.32
N THR A 101 7.68 -28.58 17.79
CA THR A 101 8.04 -28.94 19.17
C THR A 101 9.55 -28.92 19.33
N GLY A 102 10.04 -28.11 20.27
CA GLY A 102 11.45 -28.08 20.66
C GLY A 102 11.82 -29.18 21.67
N ASP A 103 13.10 -29.24 22.02
CA ASP A 103 13.63 -30.19 23.01
C ASP A 103 13.04 -29.99 24.42
N ASP A 104 12.47 -28.82 24.68
CA ASP A 104 11.77 -28.46 25.93
C ASP A 104 10.32 -28.96 25.97
N GLY A 105 9.86 -29.64 24.92
CA GLY A 105 8.48 -30.11 24.79
C GLY A 105 7.47 -29.00 24.48
N MET A 106 7.93 -27.77 24.26
CA MET A 106 7.08 -26.63 23.90
C MET A 106 7.01 -26.48 22.39
N VAL A 107 5.84 -26.08 21.91
CA VAL A 107 5.58 -25.83 20.50
C VAL A 107 5.82 -24.35 20.22
N LYS A 108 6.78 -24.07 19.33
CA LYS A 108 7.18 -22.70 18.98
C LYS A 108 6.46 -22.24 17.72
N LEU A 109 5.61 -21.22 17.87
CA LEU A 109 4.89 -20.59 16.76
C LEU A 109 5.43 -19.19 16.48
N THR A 110 5.59 -18.86 15.21
CA THR A 110 5.89 -17.50 14.74
C THR A 110 4.60 -16.75 14.36
N LEU A 111 4.72 -15.44 14.13
CA LEU A 111 3.63 -14.63 13.58
C LEU A 111 3.55 -14.66 12.04
N LYS A 112 4.37 -15.50 11.39
CA LYS A 112 4.38 -15.62 9.92
C LYS A 112 3.23 -16.50 9.45
N TYR A 113 2.82 -16.30 8.19
CA TYR A 113 1.66 -16.97 7.62
C TYR A 113 1.67 -18.51 7.68
N PRO A 114 2.82 -19.22 7.54
CA PRO A 114 2.85 -20.68 7.69
C PRO A 114 2.39 -21.18 9.06
N ASP A 115 2.52 -20.36 10.12
CA ASP A 115 2.07 -20.73 11.47
C ASP A 115 0.72 -20.09 11.79
N LEU A 116 0.54 -18.82 11.43
CA LEU A 116 -0.66 -18.04 11.73
C LEU A 116 -1.92 -18.61 11.06
N ILE A 117 -1.86 -18.93 9.77
CA ILE A 117 -3.04 -19.35 9.00
C ILE A 117 -3.60 -20.70 9.50
N PRO A 118 -2.78 -21.75 9.69
CA PRO A 118 -3.28 -23.02 10.23
C PRO A 118 -3.87 -22.86 11.62
N VAL A 119 -3.19 -22.14 12.52
CA VAL A 119 -3.68 -21.93 13.89
C VAL A 119 -5.03 -21.21 13.89
N MET A 120 -5.19 -20.17 13.08
CA MET A 120 -6.45 -19.44 13.01
C MET A 120 -7.58 -20.25 12.36
N GLY A 121 -7.26 -21.15 11.42
CA GLY A 121 -8.26 -21.93 10.69
C GLY A 121 -8.64 -23.28 11.32
N GLN A 122 -7.78 -23.86 12.15
CA GLN A 122 -7.93 -25.24 12.62
C GLN A 122 -7.81 -25.41 14.14
N CYS A 123 -7.14 -24.51 14.85
CA CYS A 123 -7.00 -24.66 16.29
C CYS A 123 -8.36 -24.43 16.98
N GLU A 124 -8.79 -25.36 17.82
CA GLU A 124 -10.06 -25.29 18.55
C GLU A 124 -9.96 -24.43 19.81
N VAL A 125 -8.76 -24.30 20.38
CA VAL A 125 -8.48 -23.54 21.61
C VAL A 125 -8.56 -22.02 21.36
N GLU A 126 -9.63 -21.39 21.82
CA GLU A 126 -9.87 -19.95 21.67
C GLU A 126 -8.72 -19.10 22.23
N ALA A 127 -8.25 -19.42 23.43
CA ALA A 127 -7.18 -18.67 24.09
C ALA A 127 -5.89 -18.63 23.26
N THR A 128 -5.57 -19.70 22.53
CA THR A 128 -4.41 -19.79 21.65
C THR A 128 -4.58 -18.88 20.43
N ARG A 129 -5.73 -18.99 19.73
CA ARG A 129 -6.05 -18.10 18.59
C ARG A 129 -6.01 -16.63 19.00
N ARG A 130 -6.59 -16.31 20.15
CA ARG A 130 -6.62 -14.96 20.72
C ARG A 130 -5.21 -14.44 21.01
N THR A 131 -4.40 -15.20 21.74
CA THR A 131 -3.02 -14.80 22.09
C THR A 131 -2.19 -14.54 20.84
N LEU A 132 -2.31 -15.40 19.83
CA LEU A 132 -1.58 -15.25 18.56
C LEU A 132 -2.07 -14.02 17.77
N THR A 133 -3.37 -13.75 17.76
CA THR A 133 -3.96 -12.57 17.12
C THR A 133 -3.49 -11.29 17.82
N GLU A 134 -3.57 -11.21 19.15
CA GLU A 134 -3.14 -10.05 19.92
C GLU A 134 -1.64 -9.77 19.72
N ALA A 135 -0.80 -10.82 19.71
CA ALA A 135 0.61 -10.69 19.41
C ALA A 135 0.85 -10.17 17.97
N ARG A 136 0.09 -10.67 16.99
CA ARG A 136 0.17 -10.21 15.59
C ARG A 136 -0.22 -8.76 15.41
N GLU A 137 -1.27 -8.31 16.10
CA GLU A 137 -1.74 -6.92 16.07
C GLU A 137 -0.81 -5.98 16.84
N ALA A 138 -0.03 -6.48 17.81
CA ALA A 138 1.02 -5.72 18.49
C ALA A 138 2.37 -5.70 17.74
N ALA A 139 2.58 -6.60 16.78
CA ALA A 139 3.82 -6.75 16.02
C ALA A 139 3.98 -5.71 14.90
N TYR A 140 3.86 -4.43 15.25
CA TYR A 140 4.12 -3.30 14.35
C TYR A 140 5.40 -2.53 14.70
N GLY A 141 6.03 -2.77 15.86
CA GLY A 141 7.25 -2.09 16.29
C GLY A 141 7.12 -0.56 16.20
N ASN A 142 8.05 0.08 15.48
CA ASN A 142 8.04 1.54 15.27
C ASN A 142 7.26 1.98 14.02
N ASN A 143 6.44 1.10 13.41
CA ASN A 143 5.76 1.42 12.16
C ASN A 143 4.70 2.51 12.29
N LEU A 144 4.17 2.76 13.49
CA LEU A 144 3.18 3.82 13.68
C LEU A 144 3.75 5.21 13.33
N GLU A 145 4.99 5.49 13.76
CA GLU A 145 5.68 6.74 13.46
C GLU A 145 6.04 6.86 11.97
N LEU A 146 6.43 5.74 11.34
CA LEU A 146 6.72 5.68 9.91
C LEU A 146 5.46 5.96 9.07
N VAL A 147 4.30 5.43 9.48
CA VAL A 147 3.01 5.72 8.83
C VAL A 147 2.64 7.19 8.97
N ALA A 148 2.76 7.76 10.17
CA ALA A 148 2.50 9.19 10.39
C ALA A 148 3.43 10.08 9.53
N THR A 149 4.71 9.71 9.46
CA THR A 149 5.72 10.38 8.62
C THR A 149 5.33 10.30 7.15
N GLY A 150 5.01 9.11 6.64
CA GLY A 150 4.60 8.91 5.24
C GLY A 150 3.32 9.69 4.88
N ILE A 151 2.34 9.76 5.78
CA ILE A 151 1.13 10.58 5.58
C ILE A 151 1.51 12.07 5.44
N GLY A 152 2.38 12.57 6.32
CA GLY A 152 2.87 13.94 6.28
C GLY A 152 3.61 14.27 4.98
N LEU A 153 4.53 13.40 4.57
CA LEU A 153 5.30 13.56 3.33
C LEU A 153 4.39 13.55 2.09
N ARG A 154 3.44 12.63 2.03
CA ARG A 154 2.47 12.52 0.92
C ARG A 154 1.54 13.72 0.84
N LYS A 155 1.14 14.30 1.98
CA LYS A 155 0.36 15.53 2.03
C LYS A 155 1.15 16.70 1.44
N GLN A 156 2.41 16.88 1.85
CA GLN A 156 3.28 17.93 1.32
C GLN A 156 3.52 17.75 -0.18
N THR A 157 3.81 16.52 -0.63
CA THR A 157 4.00 16.22 -2.05
C THR A 157 2.77 16.54 -2.90
N ALA A 158 1.57 16.19 -2.42
CA ALA A 158 0.34 16.49 -3.14
C ALA A 158 0.11 17.99 -3.27
N ALA A 159 0.29 18.75 -2.18
CA ALA A 159 0.18 20.20 -2.18
C ALA A 159 1.19 20.87 -3.13
N LEU A 160 2.44 20.42 -3.11
CA LEU A 160 3.51 20.93 -3.97
C LEU A 160 3.19 20.74 -5.47
N LEU A 161 2.51 19.64 -5.81
CA LEU A 161 2.08 19.32 -7.16
C LEU A 161 0.70 19.90 -7.53
N GLY A 162 0.06 20.66 -6.63
CA GLY A 162 -1.24 21.29 -6.88
C GLY A 162 -2.47 20.38 -6.70
N TYR A 163 -2.31 19.21 -6.06
CA TYR A 163 -3.42 18.29 -5.77
C TYR A 163 -4.03 18.57 -4.39
N GLY A 164 -5.35 18.43 -4.28
CA GLY A 164 -6.06 18.57 -2.99
C GLY A 164 -5.71 17.48 -1.97
N SER A 165 -5.29 16.29 -2.42
CA SER A 165 -4.78 15.23 -1.55
C SER A 165 -3.90 14.24 -2.29
N TRP A 166 -3.15 13.41 -1.54
CA TRP A 166 -2.38 12.31 -2.13
C TRP A 166 -3.27 11.31 -2.89
N ALA A 167 -4.51 11.12 -2.46
CA ALA A 167 -5.48 10.26 -3.14
C ALA A 167 -5.87 10.82 -4.51
N HIS A 168 -6.10 12.13 -4.63
CA HIS A 168 -6.34 12.78 -5.93
C HIS A 168 -5.16 12.55 -6.88
N LYS A 169 -3.92 12.76 -6.41
CA LYS A 169 -2.71 12.45 -7.20
C LYS A 169 -2.64 10.97 -7.59
N THR A 170 -2.96 10.04 -6.70
CA THR A 170 -2.75 8.61 -6.96
C THR A 170 -3.83 8.01 -7.87
N ILE A 171 -5.06 8.53 -7.80
CA ILE A 171 -6.22 7.98 -8.49
C ILE A 171 -6.44 8.59 -9.87
N GLU A 172 -5.92 9.79 -10.15
CA GLU A 172 -6.07 10.50 -11.43
C GLU A 172 -5.78 9.60 -12.67
N THR A 173 -4.77 8.73 -12.60
CA THR A 173 -4.40 7.83 -13.71
C THR A 173 -5.07 6.45 -13.65
N ARG A 174 -6.03 6.26 -12.75
CA ARG A 174 -6.76 5.01 -12.56
C ARG A 174 -8.17 5.17 -13.13
N MET A 175 -8.81 4.05 -13.47
CA MET A 175 -10.17 4.02 -14.00
C MET A 175 -11.20 4.73 -13.10
N ALA A 176 -10.96 4.77 -11.78
CA ALA A 176 -11.86 5.46 -10.86
C ALA A 176 -11.84 6.99 -10.99
N GLY A 177 -10.77 7.60 -11.53
CA GLY A 177 -10.64 9.04 -11.77
C GLY A 177 -10.45 9.89 -10.50
N THR A 178 -11.31 9.72 -9.48
CA THR A 178 -11.28 10.53 -8.25
C THR A 178 -11.47 9.69 -6.97
N PRO A 179 -10.99 10.16 -5.81
CA PRO A 179 -11.27 9.50 -4.53
C PRO A 179 -12.76 9.46 -4.18
N GLU A 180 -13.57 10.43 -4.58
CA GLU A 180 -15.02 10.46 -4.33
C GLU A 180 -15.74 9.32 -5.04
N ALA A 181 -15.33 9.00 -6.27
CA ALA A 181 -15.85 7.85 -7.00
C ALA A 181 -15.51 6.53 -6.28
N VAL A 182 -14.28 6.41 -5.74
CA VAL A 182 -13.87 5.26 -4.92
C VAL A 182 -14.73 5.15 -3.66
N MET A 183 -14.91 6.25 -2.92
CA MET A 183 -15.72 6.25 -1.69
C MET A 183 -17.18 5.91 -1.96
N THR A 184 -17.75 6.43 -3.05
CA THR A 184 -19.11 6.10 -3.49
C THR A 184 -19.24 4.62 -3.81
N PHE A 185 -18.28 4.06 -4.54
CA PHE A 185 -18.25 2.64 -4.87
C PHE A 185 -18.13 1.76 -3.61
N MET A 186 -17.18 2.06 -2.72
CA MET A 186 -17.00 1.33 -1.45
C MET A 186 -18.25 1.41 -0.57
N GLY A 187 -18.93 2.55 -0.54
CA GLY A 187 -20.20 2.71 0.18
C GLY A 187 -21.31 1.80 -0.37
N LYS A 188 -21.44 1.70 -1.70
CA LYS A 188 -22.38 0.78 -2.35
C LYS A 188 -22.07 -0.68 -2.01
N VAL A 189 -20.81 -1.09 -2.15
CA VAL A 189 -20.35 -2.45 -1.82
C VAL A 189 -20.64 -2.79 -0.36
N SER A 190 -20.26 -1.90 0.57
CA SER A 190 -20.50 -2.09 2.00
C SER A 190 -21.99 -2.26 2.31
N ASN A 191 -22.86 -1.44 1.71
CA ASN A 191 -24.31 -1.55 1.92
C ASN A 191 -24.89 -2.87 1.40
N LEU A 192 -24.45 -3.34 0.23
CA LEU A 192 -24.90 -4.62 -0.33
C LEU A 192 -24.41 -5.81 0.49
N ALA A 193 -23.18 -5.73 1.03
CA ALA A 193 -22.59 -6.80 1.83
C ALA A 193 -23.23 -6.99 3.21
N LYS A 194 -23.95 -5.99 3.75
CA LYS A 194 -24.53 -6.03 5.11
C LYS A 194 -25.45 -7.22 5.34
N ALA A 195 -26.34 -7.53 4.41
CA ALA A 195 -27.29 -8.64 4.55
C ALA A 195 -26.55 -9.99 4.59
N GLY A 196 -25.57 -10.17 3.69
CA GLY A 196 -24.70 -11.35 3.68
C GLY A 196 -23.91 -11.51 4.98
N ALA A 197 -23.29 -10.42 5.44
CA ALA A 197 -22.54 -10.42 6.69
C ALA A 197 -23.42 -10.74 7.90
N ALA A 198 -24.64 -10.20 7.98
CA ALA A 198 -25.57 -10.50 9.06
C ALA A 198 -25.93 -12.00 9.10
N MET A 199 -26.20 -12.61 7.94
CA MET A 199 -26.47 -14.05 7.85
C MET A 199 -25.27 -14.88 8.32
N SER A 200 -24.05 -14.54 7.88
CA SER A 200 -22.82 -15.25 8.28
C SER A 200 -22.45 -15.07 9.75
N LEU A 201 -22.81 -13.94 10.38
CA LEU A 201 -22.56 -13.70 11.82
C LEU A 201 -23.59 -14.39 12.72
N SER A 202 -24.78 -14.69 12.19
CA SER A 202 -25.86 -15.39 12.90
C SER A 202 -25.83 -16.92 12.75
N ALA A 203 -25.02 -17.43 11.83
CA ALA A 203 -24.81 -18.86 11.56
C ALA A 203 -23.66 -19.40 12.39
#